data_AF-A0A0X3PDM4-F1
#
_entry.id   AF-A0A0X3PDM4-F1
#
_cell.length_a   1.000
_cell.length_b   1.000
_cell.length_c   1.000
_cell.angle_alpha   90.00
_cell.angle_beta   90.00
_cell.angle_gamma   90.00
#
_symmetry.space_group_name_H-M   'P 1'
#
loop_
_entity.id
_entity.type
_entity.pdbx_description
1 polymer ?
#
loop_
_entity_poly.entity_id
_entity_poly.type
_entity_poly.pdbx_seq_one_letter_code
_entity_poly.pdbx_strand_id
1 'polypeptide(L)'
;MTDQALNLQRLGIPSSAIAVLDSSTPAPTQQKILLDICGEGTEKNKHSTIRILFVTPEKLSKSKRLMNRLEKAHSRGRLARIAIDEVHCVSQWGNDFRPDYKFLHVLKTQFPSIPILGLTATASAEVVLDVQKMLGLPQDNCLVLRSGYNRPNLNYQALFRPGTLTSTYPAIIRLLKTKFAGQSAHCLALDAKTRQLFKLGFSGWIVSWVRRYSSPSKPQRHEFTDCIERLLKFYLSHLLPFSKGHRRLVCGPAAAGYCCRLLPRKR
;
A
#
# COMPACT_ATOMS: atom_id res chain seq x y z
N MET A 1 0.39 -4.14 3.08
CA MET A 1 0.60 -5.49 3.65
C MET A 1 2.01 -6.03 3.41
N THR A 2 2.40 -6.54 2.22
CA THR A 2 3.75 -7.14 2.03
C THR A 2 4.90 -6.17 2.35
N ASP A 3 4.81 -4.92 1.87
CA ASP A 3 5.82 -3.89 2.17
C ASP A 3 5.90 -3.57 3.68
N GLN A 4 4.75 -3.50 4.35
CA GLN A 4 4.68 -3.28 5.80
C GLN A 4 5.30 -4.47 6.55
N ALA A 5 4.97 -5.71 6.16
CA ALA A 5 5.56 -6.92 6.74
C ALA A 5 7.08 -6.94 6.60
N LEU A 6 7.61 -6.62 5.41
CA LEU A 6 9.06 -6.52 5.16
C LEU A 6 9.71 -5.40 5.99
N ASN A 7 9.04 -4.26 6.16
CA ASN A 7 9.56 -3.18 6.99
C ASN A 7 9.61 -3.55 8.48
N LEU A 8 8.58 -4.25 8.99
CA LEU A 8 8.58 -4.76 10.36
C LEU A 8 9.72 -5.76 10.60
N GLN A 9 10.01 -6.62 9.62
CA GLN A 9 11.17 -7.51 9.69
C GLN A 9 12.50 -6.75 9.74
N ARG A 10 12.64 -5.67 8.95
CA ARG A 10 13.83 -4.80 9.00
C ARG A 10 14.00 -4.07 10.33
N LEU A 11 12.90 -3.85 11.05
CA LEU A 11 12.90 -3.28 12.40
C LEU A 11 13.16 -4.33 13.50
N GLY A 12 13.46 -5.57 13.13
CA GLY A 12 13.81 -6.65 14.06
C GLY A 12 12.64 -7.48 14.56
N ILE A 13 11.42 -7.28 14.03
CA ILE A 13 10.30 -8.17 14.36
C ILE A 13 10.49 -9.51 13.64
N PRO A 14 10.51 -10.65 14.35
CA PRO A 14 10.72 -11.95 13.73
C PRO A 14 9.68 -12.24 12.64
N SER A 15 10.11 -12.86 11.53
CA SER A 15 9.21 -13.22 10.43
C SER A 15 8.11 -14.18 10.86
N SER A 16 8.37 -15.06 11.83
CA SER A 16 7.38 -15.94 12.45
C SER A 16 6.27 -15.19 13.19
N ALA A 17 6.54 -13.97 13.67
CA ALA A 17 5.57 -13.14 14.38
C ALA A 17 4.67 -12.31 13.45
N ILE A 18 4.91 -12.35 12.13
CA ILE A 18 4.17 -11.58 11.14
C ILE A 18 3.54 -12.53 10.14
N ALA A 19 2.22 -12.52 10.04
CA ALA A 19 1.46 -13.28 9.05
C ALA A 19 0.77 -12.35 8.07
N VAL A 20 0.73 -12.74 6.79
CA VAL A 20 -0.07 -12.07 5.75
C VAL A 20 -1.03 -13.12 5.18
N LEU A 21 -2.32 -12.79 5.19
CA LEU A 21 -3.38 -13.66 4.71
C LEU A 21 -4.25 -12.92 3.69
N ASP A 22 -3.96 -13.18 2.42
CA ASP A 22 -4.69 -12.62 1.28
C ASP A 22 -5.03 -13.69 0.23
N SER A 23 -5.58 -13.28 -0.91
CA SER A 23 -5.93 -14.19 -2.01
C SER A 23 -4.72 -14.87 -2.66
N SER A 24 -3.52 -14.30 -2.54
CA SER A 24 -2.28 -14.86 -3.10
C SER A 24 -1.56 -15.84 -2.18
N THR A 25 -2.00 -15.95 -0.93
CA THR A 25 -1.37 -16.82 0.07
C THR A 25 -1.64 -18.30 -0.25
N PRO A 26 -0.64 -19.18 -0.38
CA PRO A 26 -0.86 -20.60 -0.68
C PRO A 26 -1.68 -21.32 0.40
N ALA A 27 -2.53 -22.27 0.00
CA ALA A 27 -3.44 -22.99 0.90
C ALA A 27 -2.75 -23.64 2.12
N PRO A 28 -1.58 -24.30 1.99
CA PRO A 28 -0.87 -24.86 3.16
C PRO A 28 -0.47 -23.78 4.17
N THR A 29 -0.01 -22.62 3.68
CA THR A 29 0.35 -21.47 4.51
C THR A 29 -0.87 -20.88 5.19
N GLN A 30 -2.00 -20.76 4.48
CA GLN A 30 -3.25 -20.31 5.09
C GLN A 30 -3.68 -21.23 6.23
N GLN A 31 -3.62 -22.55 6.03
CA GLN A 31 -3.99 -23.52 7.06
C GLN A 31 -3.08 -23.42 8.28
N LYS A 32 -1.76 -23.27 8.08
CA LYS A 32 -0.79 -23.04 9.17
C LYS A 32 -1.12 -21.78 9.96
N ILE A 33 -1.35 -20.65 9.28
CA ILE A 33 -1.72 -19.37 9.92
C ILE A 33 -2.99 -19.54 10.75
N LEU A 34 -4.03 -20.16 10.19
CA LEU A 34 -5.31 -20.36 10.88
C LEU A 34 -5.20 -21.24 12.13
N LEU A 35 -4.26 -22.20 12.17
CA LEU A 35 -3.98 -23.01 13.35
C LEU A 35 -3.18 -22.22 14.40
N ASP A 36 -2.19 -21.43 13.95
CA ASP A 36 -1.31 -20.66 14.82
C ASP A 36 -2.04 -19.48 15.48
N ILE A 37 -3.04 -18.85 14.84
CA ILE A 37 -3.87 -17.79 15.45
C ILE A 37 -4.45 -18.24 16.80
N CYS A 38 -4.92 -19.49 16.89
CA CYS A 38 -5.48 -20.02 18.13
C CYS A 38 -4.42 -20.60 19.06
N GLY A 39 -3.16 -20.71 18.63
CA GLY A 39 -2.10 -21.45 19.35
C GLY A 39 -2.42 -22.94 19.49
N GLU A 40 -3.06 -23.53 18.48
CA GLU A 40 -3.42 -24.97 18.41
C GLU A 40 -2.34 -25.76 17.64
N GLY A 41 -1.08 -25.33 17.72
CA GLY A 41 0.07 -26.03 17.13
C GLY A 41 0.49 -27.26 17.95
N THR A 42 1.28 -28.14 17.33
CA THR A 42 1.78 -29.40 17.91
C THR A 42 2.28 -29.23 19.34
N GLU A 43 1.83 -30.13 20.22
CA GLU A 43 2.11 -30.46 21.65
C GLU A 43 3.19 -29.68 22.46
N LYS A 44 4.17 -29.04 21.83
CA LYS A 44 5.25 -28.30 22.48
C LYS A 44 5.08 -26.77 22.54
N ASN A 45 4.07 -26.17 21.90
CA ASN A 45 3.86 -24.71 21.95
C ASN A 45 2.38 -24.32 22.11
N LYS A 46 1.94 -24.12 23.36
CA LYS A 46 0.61 -23.57 23.70
C LYS A 46 0.42 -22.09 23.36
N HIS A 47 1.44 -21.44 22.77
CA HIS A 47 1.46 -20.01 22.48
C HIS A 47 1.48 -19.76 20.97
N SER A 48 0.61 -18.84 20.51
CA SER A 48 0.66 -18.34 19.14
C SER A 48 1.98 -17.61 18.91
N THR A 49 2.63 -17.87 17.79
CA THR A 49 3.84 -17.10 17.44
C THR A 49 3.49 -15.77 16.78
N ILE A 50 2.29 -15.64 16.23
CA ILE A 50 1.81 -14.48 15.49
C ILE A 50 1.52 -13.32 16.45
N ARG A 51 2.15 -12.18 16.20
CA ARG A 51 1.87 -10.90 16.87
C ARG A 51 1.12 -9.92 15.96
N ILE A 52 1.35 -10.00 14.65
CA ILE A 52 0.73 -9.12 13.66
C ILE A 52 0.19 -9.98 12.52
N LEU A 53 -1.12 -9.89 12.28
CA LEU A 53 -1.79 -10.56 11.17
C LEU A 53 -2.37 -9.51 10.22
N PHE A 54 -1.85 -9.45 9.01
CA PHE A 54 -2.41 -8.65 7.92
C PHE A 54 -3.44 -9.47 7.16
N VAL A 55 -4.65 -8.93 6.99
CA VAL A 55 -5.76 -9.58 6.28
C VAL A 55 -6.40 -8.57 5.33
N THR A 56 -6.83 -8.99 4.15
CA THR A 56 -7.67 -8.14 3.30
C THR A 56 -9.15 -8.21 3.70
N PRO A 57 -9.94 -7.14 3.49
CA PRO A 57 -11.37 -7.14 3.78
C PRO A 57 -12.12 -8.28 3.06
N GLU A 58 -11.75 -8.58 1.82
CA GLU A 58 -12.37 -9.64 1.01
C GLU A 58 -12.11 -11.03 1.62
N LYS A 59 -10.94 -11.23 2.23
CA LYS A 59 -10.60 -12.49 2.88
C LYS A 59 -11.35 -12.65 4.20
N LEU A 60 -11.49 -11.56 4.95
CA LEU A 60 -12.24 -11.52 6.19
C LEU A 60 -13.74 -11.76 5.96
N SER A 61 -14.32 -11.11 4.93
CA SER A 61 -15.74 -11.25 4.59
C SER A 61 -16.11 -12.65 4.10
N LYS A 62 -15.23 -13.28 3.31
CA LYS A 62 -15.52 -14.59 2.68
C LYS A 62 -15.15 -15.78 3.55
N SER A 63 -14.26 -15.63 4.53
CA SER A 63 -13.73 -16.76 5.29
C SER A 63 -14.37 -16.90 6.67
N LYS A 64 -15.46 -17.68 6.75
CA LYS A 64 -16.05 -18.11 8.03
C LYS A 64 -15.02 -18.76 8.96
N ARG A 65 -14.12 -19.57 8.38
CA ARG A 65 -13.03 -20.23 9.13
C ARG A 65 -12.10 -19.21 9.79
N LEU A 66 -11.79 -18.09 9.15
CA LEU A 66 -10.98 -17.04 9.76
C LEU A 66 -11.71 -16.37 10.92
N MET A 67 -12.97 -15.98 10.73
CA MET A 67 -13.79 -15.39 11.79
C MET A 67 -13.88 -16.29 13.02
N ASN A 68 -14.20 -17.58 12.85
CA ASN A 68 -14.24 -18.54 13.95
C ASN A 68 -12.89 -18.66 14.70
N ARG A 69 -11.76 -18.51 13.99
CA ARG A 69 -10.43 -18.54 14.60
C ARG A 69 -10.12 -17.25 15.36
N LEU A 70 -10.57 -16.10 14.87
CA LEU A 70 -10.47 -14.82 15.57
C LEU A 70 -11.34 -14.80 16.84
N GLU A 71 -12.55 -15.35 16.79
CA GLU A 71 -13.43 -15.55 17.96
C GLU A 71 -12.77 -16.42 19.03
N LYS A 72 -12.20 -17.56 18.64
CA LYS A 72 -11.43 -18.41 19.55
C LYS A 72 -10.18 -17.70 20.12
N ALA A 73 -9.52 -16.86 19.32
CA ALA A 73 -8.38 -16.09 19.82
C ALA A 73 -8.84 -15.01 20.81
N HIS A 74 -9.96 -14.34 20.54
CA HIS A 74 -10.58 -13.36 21.41
C HIS A 74 -11.02 -13.96 22.75
N SER A 75 -11.71 -15.10 22.75
CA SER A 75 -12.14 -15.78 23.99
C SER A 75 -10.97 -16.26 24.85
N ARG A 76 -9.80 -16.49 24.24
CA ARG A 76 -8.54 -16.82 24.94
C ARG A 76 -7.71 -15.59 25.32
N GLY A 77 -8.22 -14.36 25.14
CA GLY A 77 -7.52 -13.12 25.46
C GLY A 77 -6.31 -12.82 24.54
N ARG A 78 -6.28 -13.38 23.33
CA ARG A 78 -5.15 -13.28 22.37
C ARG A 78 -5.36 -12.27 21.25
N LEU A 79 -6.59 -11.77 21.07
CA LEU A 79 -6.87 -10.67 20.16
C LEU A 79 -6.70 -9.35 20.93
N ALA A 80 -5.61 -8.63 20.68
CA ALA A 80 -5.29 -7.43 21.45
C ALA A 80 -5.94 -6.15 20.90
N ARG A 81 -5.86 -5.93 19.58
CA ARG A 81 -6.32 -4.71 18.90
C ARG A 81 -6.67 -5.02 17.45
N ILE A 82 -7.51 -4.18 16.86
CA ILE A 82 -7.83 -4.20 15.43
C ILE A 82 -7.38 -2.88 14.82
N ALA A 83 -6.64 -2.93 13.72
CA ALA A 83 -6.25 -1.75 12.96
C ALA A 83 -6.81 -1.85 11.54
N ILE A 84 -7.53 -0.82 11.10
CA ILE A 84 -8.11 -0.70 9.76
C ILE A 84 -7.34 0.38 9.02
N ASP A 85 -6.49 -0.05 8.09
CA ASP A 85 -5.80 0.84 7.17
C ASP A 85 -6.76 1.32 6.07
N GLU A 86 -6.55 2.52 5.54
CA GLU A 86 -7.44 3.18 4.59
C GLU A 86 -8.93 3.15 4.97
N VAL A 87 -9.24 3.45 6.23
CA VAL A 87 -10.58 3.32 6.80
C VAL A 87 -11.65 4.10 6.02
N HIS A 88 -11.27 5.17 5.33
CA HIS A 88 -12.13 5.96 4.45
C HIS A 88 -12.83 5.15 3.35
N CYS A 89 -12.29 3.99 2.96
CA CYS A 89 -12.87 3.09 1.96
C CYS A 89 -14.25 2.53 2.34
N VAL A 90 -14.67 2.59 3.61
CA VAL A 90 -16.01 2.18 4.04
C VAL A 90 -17.10 3.16 3.59
N SER A 91 -16.74 4.43 3.41
CA SER A 91 -17.66 5.51 3.06
C SER A 91 -17.85 5.62 1.56
N GLN A 92 -19.09 5.74 1.10
CA GLN A 92 -19.40 6.03 -0.32
C GLN A 92 -19.01 7.45 -0.73
N TRP A 93 -18.90 8.35 0.25
CA TRP A 93 -18.39 9.71 0.07
C TRP A 93 -16.86 9.77 0.01
N GLY A 94 -16.19 8.64 0.26
CA GLY A 94 -14.75 8.50 0.09
C GLY A 94 -14.35 8.31 -1.38
N ASN A 95 -13.16 8.81 -1.73
CA ASN A 95 -12.63 8.73 -3.10
C ASN A 95 -12.22 7.30 -3.55
N ASP A 96 -12.26 6.30 -2.66
CA ASP A 96 -11.94 4.88 -2.95
C ASP A 96 -12.90 3.93 -2.22
N PHE A 97 -14.21 4.10 -2.41
CA PHE A 97 -15.20 3.22 -1.79
C PHE A 97 -15.00 1.75 -2.18
N ARG A 98 -14.95 0.85 -1.18
CA ARG A 98 -14.80 -0.59 -1.35
C ARG A 98 -15.93 -1.34 -0.65
N PRO A 99 -16.80 -2.06 -1.39
CA PRO A 99 -17.93 -2.77 -0.80
C PRO A 99 -17.56 -3.73 0.34
N ASP A 100 -16.43 -4.44 0.23
CA ASP A 100 -15.98 -5.38 1.27
C ASP A 100 -15.64 -4.70 2.61
N TYR A 101 -15.36 -3.40 2.63
CA TYR A 101 -15.16 -2.66 3.89
C TYR A 101 -16.45 -2.53 4.70
N LYS A 102 -17.64 -2.59 4.07
CA LYS A 102 -18.92 -2.54 4.80
C LYS A 102 -19.07 -3.71 5.78
N PHE A 103 -18.47 -4.87 5.45
CA PHE A 103 -18.49 -6.04 6.32
C PHE A 103 -17.75 -5.78 7.65
N LEU A 104 -16.80 -4.83 7.70
CA LEU A 104 -15.98 -4.57 8.89
C LEU A 104 -16.79 -4.09 10.11
N HIS A 105 -18.03 -3.65 9.93
CA HIS A 105 -18.97 -3.42 11.03
C HIS A 105 -19.06 -4.61 12.00
N VAL A 106 -18.97 -5.84 11.48
CA VAL A 106 -19.05 -7.08 12.27
C VAL A 106 -17.95 -7.18 13.32
N LEU A 107 -16.81 -6.50 13.10
CA LEU A 107 -15.68 -6.56 14.02
C LEU A 107 -16.03 -5.89 15.36
N LYS A 108 -16.79 -4.79 15.34
CA LYS A 108 -17.20 -4.11 16.56
C LYS A 108 -18.30 -4.87 17.30
N THR A 109 -19.20 -5.54 16.58
CA THR A 109 -20.26 -6.34 17.19
C THR A 109 -19.74 -7.65 17.77
N GLN A 110 -18.82 -8.35 17.08
CA GLN A 110 -18.22 -9.60 17.55
C GLN A 110 -17.15 -9.39 18.63
N PHE A 111 -16.39 -8.28 18.55
CA PHE A 111 -15.29 -7.99 19.47
C PHE A 111 -15.49 -6.64 20.19
N PRO A 112 -16.57 -6.47 20.98
CA PRO A 112 -16.95 -5.18 21.55
C PRO A 112 -15.88 -4.58 22.48
N SER A 113 -15.13 -5.44 23.19
CA SER A 113 -14.04 -5.07 24.10
C SER A 113 -12.72 -4.74 23.41
N ILE A 114 -12.58 -5.03 22.11
CA ILE A 114 -11.31 -4.83 21.40
C ILE A 114 -11.26 -3.43 20.79
N PRO A 115 -10.19 -2.65 21.06
CA PRO A 115 -10.06 -1.31 20.49
C PRO A 115 -9.80 -1.39 18.98
N ILE A 116 -10.46 -0.50 18.24
CA ILE A 116 -10.32 -0.34 16.80
C ILE A 116 -9.58 0.96 16.51
N LEU A 117 -8.48 0.87 15.73
CA LEU A 117 -7.74 2.01 15.21
C LEU A 117 -8.01 2.15 13.71
N GLY A 118 -8.68 3.23 13.31
CA GLY A 118 -8.84 3.60 11.90
C GLY A 118 -7.72 4.54 11.45
N LEU A 119 -7.09 4.23 10.32
CA LEU A 119 -6.02 5.04 9.74
C LEU A 119 -6.41 5.48 8.34
N THR A 120 -6.20 6.76 8.02
CA THR A 120 -6.32 7.28 6.65
C THR A 120 -5.57 8.60 6.52
N ALA A 121 -5.06 8.87 5.32
CA ALA A 121 -4.46 10.16 4.99
C ALA A 121 -5.50 11.23 4.60
N THR A 122 -6.68 10.81 4.11
CA THR A 122 -7.67 11.71 3.51
C THR A 122 -9.07 11.38 4.03
N ALA A 123 -9.57 12.21 4.95
CA ALA A 123 -10.97 12.15 5.40
C ALA A 123 -11.50 13.55 5.70
N SER A 124 -12.57 13.94 5.01
CA SER A 124 -13.37 15.10 5.38
C SER A 124 -14.12 14.82 6.69
N ALA A 125 -14.67 15.85 7.33
CA ALA A 125 -15.48 15.66 8.54
C ALA A 125 -16.68 14.72 8.29
N GLU A 126 -17.30 14.83 7.12
CA GLU A 126 -18.41 13.96 6.69
C GLU A 126 -17.98 12.50 6.55
N VAL A 127 -16.82 12.25 5.92
CA VAL A 127 -16.26 10.90 5.79
C VAL A 127 -15.95 10.30 7.16
N VAL A 128 -15.45 11.09 8.12
CA VAL A 128 -15.20 10.60 9.48
C VAL A 128 -16.50 10.17 10.17
N LEU A 129 -17.55 10.99 10.08
CA LEU A 129 -18.86 10.66 10.67
C LEU A 129 -19.47 9.41 10.03
N ASP A 130 -19.36 9.28 8.71
CA ASP A 130 -19.85 8.11 7.98
C ASP A 130 -19.05 6.85 8.33
N VAL A 131 -17.72 6.95 8.46
CA VAL A 131 -16.86 5.86 8.95
C VAL A 131 -17.30 5.38 10.33
N GLN A 132 -17.51 6.32 11.27
CA GLN A 132 -17.96 5.98 12.63
C GLN A 132 -19.29 5.24 12.60
N LYS A 133 -20.26 5.76 11.85
CA LYS A 133 -21.59 5.15 11.69
C LYS A 133 -21.49 3.76 11.06
N MET A 134 -20.78 3.62 9.95
CA MET A 134 -20.68 2.38 9.19
C MET A 134 -19.95 1.29 9.98
N LEU A 135 -18.93 1.63 10.77
CA LEU A 135 -18.22 0.68 11.62
C LEU A 135 -18.92 0.43 12.97
N GLY A 136 -20.03 1.12 13.27
CA GLY A 136 -20.74 1.00 14.55
C GLY A 136 -19.90 1.52 15.73
N LEU A 137 -19.06 2.53 15.49
CA LEU A 137 -18.23 3.13 16.54
C LEU A 137 -19.07 4.16 17.33
N PRO A 138 -19.05 4.10 18.67
CA PRO A 138 -19.72 5.09 19.52
C PRO A 138 -19.10 6.48 19.29
N GLN A 139 -19.92 7.49 18.97
CA GLN A 139 -19.44 8.84 18.65
C GLN A 139 -18.79 9.53 19.87
N ASP A 140 -19.32 9.28 21.06
CA ASP A 140 -18.85 9.79 22.35
C ASP A 140 -17.53 9.17 22.81
N ASN A 141 -17.18 7.98 22.29
CA ASN A 141 -15.96 7.26 22.68
C ASN A 141 -15.05 6.94 21.48
N CYS A 142 -15.09 7.79 20.44
CA CYS A 142 -14.21 7.68 19.28
C CYS A 142 -13.30 8.91 19.17
N LEU A 143 -12.05 8.77 19.60
CA LEU A 143 -11.05 9.82 19.50
C LEU A 143 -10.60 10.03 18.04
N VAL A 144 -10.85 11.22 17.50
CA VAL A 144 -10.43 11.61 16.15
C VAL A 144 -9.21 12.53 16.24
N LEU A 145 -8.05 12.01 15.83
CA LEU A 145 -6.80 12.78 15.76
C LEU A 145 -6.55 13.23 14.32
N ARG A 146 -6.27 14.53 14.13
CA ARG A 146 -5.94 15.11 12.82
C ARG A 146 -4.56 15.74 12.88
N SER A 147 -3.73 15.41 11.90
CA SER A 147 -2.45 16.07 11.68
C SER A 147 -2.55 17.01 10.48
N GLY A 148 -1.77 18.09 10.49
CA GLY A 148 -1.68 19.00 9.35
C GLY A 148 -1.13 18.29 8.10
N TYR A 149 -1.59 18.72 6.93
CA TYR A 149 -1.11 18.19 5.64
C TYR A 149 0.16 18.89 5.14
N ASN A 150 0.58 19.99 5.79
CA ASN A 150 1.70 20.80 5.31
C ASN A 150 3.00 19.98 5.35
N ARG A 151 3.73 20.01 4.22
CA ARG A 151 5.02 19.35 4.08
C ARG A 151 6.04 20.45 3.76
N PRO A 152 6.73 21.03 4.77
CA PRO A 152 7.64 22.14 4.56
C PRO A 152 8.83 21.77 3.65
N ASN A 153 9.08 20.47 3.48
CA ASN A 153 10.09 19.93 2.58
C ASN A 153 9.63 19.82 1.11
N LEU A 154 8.39 20.22 0.77
CA LEU A 154 7.86 20.23 -0.60
C LEU A 154 7.80 21.66 -1.14
N ASN A 155 8.43 21.87 -2.30
CA ASN A 155 8.36 23.12 -3.04
C ASN A 155 7.34 22.98 -4.18
N TYR A 156 6.24 23.73 -4.08
CA TYR A 156 5.17 23.74 -5.09
C TYR A 156 5.45 24.83 -6.13
N GLN A 157 5.47 24.45 -7.42
CA GLN A 157 5.69 25.39 -8.52
C GLN A 157 4.65 25.16 -9.62
N ALA A 158 3.92 26.21 -9.99
CA ALA A 158 3.08 26.24 -11.19
C ALA A 158 3.87 26.93 -12.30
N LEU A 159 4.15 26.20 -13.39
CA LEU A 159 4.89 26.72 -14.53
C LEU A 159 3.95 26.83 -15.73
N PHE A 160 4.07 27.93 -16.48
CA PHE A 160 3.36 28.06 -17.74
C PHE A 160 3.84 26.98 -18.72
N ARG A 161 2.89 26.27 -19.32
CA ARG A 161 3.19 25.24 -20.29
C ARG A 161 3.37 25.89 -21.67
N PRO A 162 4.56 25.83 -22.30
CA PRO A 162 4.79 26.44 -23.59
C PRO A 162 4.04 25.66 -24.68
N GLY A 163 3.04 26.30 -25.28
CA GLY A 163 2.39 25.92 -26.54
C GLY A 163 2.09 24.43 -26.69
N THR A 164 2.57 23.84 -27.79
CA THR A 164 2.27 22.45 -28.16
C THR A 164 2.99 21.43 -27.25
N LEU A 165 2.52 20.19 -27.30
CA LEU A 165 3.19 19.05 -26.66
C LEU A 165 4.68 19.01 -27.02
N THR A 166 5.03 19.22 -28.29
CA THR A 166 6.39 19.15 -28.82
C THR A 166 7.35 20.16 -28.19
N SER A 167 6.90 21.36 -27.82
CA SER A 167 7.71 22.37 -27.11
C SER A 167 7.78 22.15 -25.60
N THR A 168 6.81 21.43 -25.02
CA THR A 168 6.78 21.14 -23.58
C THR A 168 7.87 20.13 -23.17
N TYR A 169 8.16 19.10 -23.99
CA TYR A 169 9.13 18.05 -23.62
C TYR A 169 10.56 18.53 -23.45
N PRO A 170 11.15 19.31 -24.39
CA PRO A 170 12.50 19.82 -24.23
C PRO A 170 12.66 20.63 -22.94
N ALA A 171 11.63 21.38 -22.53
CA ALA A 171 11.63 22.13 -21.28
C ALA A 171 11.69 21.20 -20.05
N ILE A 172 10.87 20.13 -20.02
CA ILE A 172 10.90 19.14 -18.93
C ILE A 172 12.25 18.41 -18.90
N ILE A 173 12.76 17.97 -20.05
CA ILE A 173 14.05 17.27 -20.13
C ILE A 173 15.18 18.19 -19.66
N ARG A 174 15.17 19.47 -20.07
CA ARG A 174 16.15 20.46 -19.61
C ARG A 174 16.08 20.62 -18.09
N LEU A 175 14.88 20.72 -17.51
CA LEU A 175 14.70 20.80 -16.06
C LEU A 175 15.29 19.58 -15.34
N LEU A 176 15.04 18.37 -15.85
CA LEU A 176 15.54 17.13 -15.26
C LEU A 176 17.05 16.95 -15.42
N LYS A 177 17.64 17.38 -16.54
CA LYS A 177 19.09 17.33 -16.79
C LYS A 177 19.87 18.39 -16.03
N THR A 178 19.26 19.50 -15.66
CA THR A 178 19.92 20.62 -14.99
C THR A 178 19.63 20.61 -13.50
N LYS A 179 18.44 21.07 -13.10
CA LYS A 179 18.04 21.25 -11.70
C LYS A 179 17.96 19.93 -10.92
N PHE A 180 17.52 18.85 -11.58
CA PHE A 180 17.31 17.56 -10.94
C PHE A 180 18.27 16.46 -11.45
N ALA A 181 19.45 16.85 -11.91
CA ALA A 181 20.45 15.93 -12.42
C ALA A 181 20.78 14.84 -11.39
N GLY A 182 20.75 13.56 -11.81
CA GLY A 182 21.03 12.42 -10.94
C GLY A 182 19.93 12.07 -9.92
N GLN A 183 18.82 12.81 -9.89
CA GLN A 183 17.72 12.56 -8.97
C GLN A 183 16.63 11.67 -9.59
N SER A 184 15.80 11.06 -8.74
CA SER A 184 14.61 10.35 -9.19
C SER A 184 13.45 11.32 -9.38
N ALA A 185 12.70 11.16 -10.46
CA ALA A 185 11.50 11.94 -10.74
C ALA A 185 10.30 11.06 -11.01
N HIS A 186 9.12 11.54 -10.61
CA HIS A 186 7.82 10.98 -10.91
C HIS A 186 7.07 11.92 -11.85
N CYS A 187 6.78 11.48 -13.07
CA CYS A 187 6.01 12.25 -14.05
C CYS A 187 4.63 11.62 -14.22
N LEU A 188 3.58 12.44 -14.16
CA LEU A 188 2.20 12.06 -14.42
C LEU A 188 1.74 12.61 -15.77
N ALA A 189 1.20 11.74 -16.62
CA ALA A 189 0.57 12.11 -17.88
C ALA A 189 -0.93 11.81 -17.82
N LEU A 190 -1.76 12.63 -18.47
CA LEU A 190 -3.22 12.47 -18.50
C LEU A 190 -3.69 11.68 -19.74
N ASP A 191 -2.97 11.75 -20.85
CA ASP A 191 -3.38 11.13 -22.11
C ASP A 191 -2.28 10.25 -22.76
N ALA A 192 -2.69 9.38 -23.67
CA ALA A 192 -1.83 8.41 -24.34
C ALA A 192 -0.80 9.06 -25.29
N LYS A 193 -1.17 10.18 -25.93
CA LYS A 193 -0.31 10.93 -26.85
C LYS A 193 0.86 11.55 -26.09
N THR A 194 0.57 12.12 -24.93
CA THR A 194 1.56 12.66 -23.99
C THR A 194 2.53 11.57 -23.53
N ARG A 195 2.02 10.39 -23.17
CA ARG A 195 2.85 9.24 -22.83
C ARG A 195 3.78 8.80 -23.97
N GLN A 196 3.28 8.68 -25.19
CA GLN A 196 4.08 8.24 -26.33
C GLN A 196 5.22 9.22 -26.62
N LEU A 197 4.97 10.51 -26.46
CA LEU A 197 5.98 11.53 -26.60
C LEU A 197 7.01 11.52 -25.45
N PHE A 198 6.59 11.25 -24.21
CA PHE A 198 7.55 10.97 -23.14
C PHE A 198 8.42 9.74 -23.45
N LYS A 199 7.88 8.67 -24.05
CA LYS A 199 8.70 7.50 -24.42
C LYS A 199 9.80 7.87 -25.43
N LEU A 200 9.49 8.71 -26.40
CA LEU A 200 10.43 9.13 -27.45
C LEU A 200 11.47 10.13 -26.90
N GLY A 201 11.03 11.12 -26.12
CA GLY A 201 11.89 12.19 -25.60
C GLY A 201 12.86 11.74 -24.51
N PHE A 202 12.58 10.63 -23.82
CA PHE A 202 13.44 10.07 -22.78
C PHE A 202 14.29 8.88 -23.27
N SER A 203 14.51 8.78 -24.58
CA SER A 203 15.48 7.83 -25.14
C SER A 203 16.85 8.03 -24.48
N GLY A 204 17.34 7.00 -23.79
CA GLY A 204 18.59 7.04 -23.01
C GLY A 204 18.44 7.15 -21.48
N TRP A 205 17.23 7.32 -20.96
CA TRP A 205 16.94 7.27 -19.52
C TRP A 205 16.46 5.88 -19.09
N ILE A 206 16.63 5.54 -17.81
CA ILE A 206 15.97 4.36 -17.23
C ILE A 206 14.55 4.77 -16.87
N VAL A 207 13.58 4.33 -17.67
CA VAL A 207 12.18 4.76 -17.60
C VAL A 207 11.29 3.54 -17.32
N SER A 208 10.61 3.52 -16.18
CA SER A 208 9.57 2.52 -15.89
C SER A 208 8.19 3.11 -16.17
N TRP A 209 7.35 2.41 -16.93
CA TRP A 209 6.01 2.87 -17.30
C TRP A 209 4.93 2.07 -16.56
N VAL A 210 4.15 2.72 -15.71
CA VAL A 210 3.04 2.07 -15.02
C VAL A 210 1.71 2.49 -15.65
N ARG A 211 0.95 1.51 -16.16
CA ARG A 211 -0.40 1.73 -16.70
C ARG A 211 -1.42 1.62 -15.57
N ARG A 212 -2.15 2.69 -15.25
CA ARG A 212 -3.30 2.59 -14.35
C ARG A 212 -4.56 2.38 -15.19
N TYR A 213 -5.19 1.22 -15.07
CA TYR A 213 -6.54 1.01 -15.57
C TYR A 213 -7.53 1.41 -14.48
N SER A 214 -8.51 2.25 -14.82
CA SER A 214 -9.66 2.56 -13.95
C SER A 214 -10.71 1.43 -13.93
N SER A 215 -10.33 0.19 -14.27
CA SER A 215 -11.26 -0.93 -14.37
C SER A 215 -11.13 -1.85 -13.15
N PRO A 216 -12.23 -2.17 -12.45
CA PRO A 216 -12.23 -2.95 -11.21
C PRO A 216 -11.85 -4.44 -11.39
N SER A 217 -11.64 -4.92 -12.62
CA SER A 217 -11.52 -6.36 -12.93
C SER A 217 -10.10 -6.91 -13.07
N LYS A 218 -9.03 -6.12 -12.88
CA LYS A 218 -7.64 -6.63 -12.98
C LYS A 218 -6.79 -6.29 -11.75
N PRO A 219 -6.02 -7.27 -11.21
CA PRO A 219 -5.20 -7.05 -10.02
C PRO A 219 -4.06 -6.06 -10.32
N GLN A 220 -4.10 -4.90 -9.65
CA GLN A 220 -3.17 -3.77 -9.82
C GLN A 220 -1.69 -4.08 -9.46
N ARG A 221 -1.41 -5.23 -8.82
CA ARG A 221 -0.08 -5.59 -8.27
C ARG A 221 0.86 -6.32 -9.25
N HIS A 222 0.35 -7.12 -10.19
CA HIS A 222 1.21 -8.04 -10.95
C HIS A 222 2.17 -7.30 -11.92
N GLU A 223 1.69 -6.28 -12.64
CA GLU A 223 2.55 -5.54 -13.59
C GLU A 223 3.62 -4.67 -12.90
N PHE A 224 3.35 -4.15 -11.70
CA PHE A 224 4.31 -3.31 -10.97
C PHE A 224 5.48 -4.14 -10.41
N THR A 225 5.16 -5.33 -9.90
CA THR A 225 6.16 -6.27 -9.36
C THR A 225 6.99 -6.90 -10.48
N ASP A 226 6.38 -7.25 -11.61
CA ASP A 226 7.09 -7.74 -12.80
C ASP A 226 8.00 -6.68 -13.42
N CYS A 227 7.58 -5.41 -13.46
CA CYS A 227 8.41 -4.33 -14.01
C CYS A 227 9.61 -4.05 -13.11
N ILE A 228 9.43 -4.10 -11.78
CA ILE A 228 10.52 -3.99 -10.79
C ILE A 228 11.43 -5.21 -10.83
N GLU A 229 10.90 -6.43 -10.97
CA GLU A 229 11.70 -7.64 -11.14
C GLU A 229 12.51 -7.62 -12.43
N ARG A 230 11.94 -7.15 -13.55
CA ARG A 230 12.67 -6.99 -14.82
C ARG A 230 13.75 -5.92 -14.71
N LEU A 231 13.47 -4.82 -14.01
CA LEU A 231 14.46 -3.78 -13.69
C LEU A 231 15.58 -4.33 -12.80
N LEU A 232 15.24 -5.10 -11.76
CA LEU A 232 16.20 -5.76 -10.88
C LEU A 232 17.03 -6.81 -11.62
N LYS A 233 16.41 -7.67 -12.44
CA LYS A 233 17.11 -8.68 -13.26
C LYS A 233 18.04 -8.04 -14.28
N PHE A 234 17.63 -6.93 -14.91
CA PHE A 234 18.48 -6.15 -15.82
C PHE A 234 19.65 -5.46 -15.10
N TYR A 235 19.41 -4.93 -13.90
CA TYR A 235 20.46 -4.29 -13.08
C TYR A 235 21.43 -5.32 -12.48
N LEU A 236 20.92 -6.47 -12.04
CA LEU A 236 21.70 -7.56 -11.43
C LEU A 236 22.50 -8.35 -12.48
N SER A 237 22.03 -8.47 -13.72
CA SER A 237 22.78 -9.14 -14.80
C SER A 237 23.98 -8.34 -15.32
N HIS A 238 24.07 -7.05 -14.98
CA HIS A 238 25.14 -6.16 -15.44
C HIS A 238 26.00 -5.59 -14.30
N LEU A 239 25.78 -5.99 -13.03
CA LEU A 239 26.54 -5.50 -11.88
C LEU A 239 26.67 -6.54 -10.75
N LEU A 240 27.86 -7.14 -10.63
CA LEU A 240 28.50 -7.46 -9.34
C LEU A 240 29.96 -6.95 -9.42
N PRO A 241 30.59 -6.46 -8.33
CA PRO A 241 30.28 -6.71 -6.92
C PRO A 241 29.87 -5.46 -6.12
N PHE A 242 29.15 -5.73 -5.04
CA PHE A 242 28.71 -4.77 -4.02
C PHE A 242 29.88 -4.19 -3.21
N SER A 243 29.88 -2.88 -3.01
CA SER A 243 30.42 -2.29 -1.78
C SER A 243 29.56 -1.13 -1.25
N LYS A 244 29.54 -1.08 0.09
CA LYS A 244 28.74 -0.36 1.08
C LYS A 244 28.16 1.01 0.71
N GLY A 245 26.87 1.22 1.06
CA GLY A 245 26.22 2.55 1.09
C GLY A 245 24.80 2.58 0.51
N HIS A 246 23.83 1.88 1.11
CA HIS A 246 22.47 1.74 0.58
C HIS A 246 21.58 2.94 0.89
N ARG A 247 20.97 3.55 -0.14
CA ARG A 247 19.66 4.22 -0.01
C ARG A 247 18.68 3.57 -1.00
N ARG A 248 17.65 2.93 -0.44
CA ARG A 248 16.52 2.32 -1.17
C ARG A 248 15.44 3.38 -1.39
N LEU A 249 14.72 3.30 -2.52
CA LEU A 249 13.44 4.00 -2.69
C LEU A 249 12.36 2.95 -3.03
N VAL A 250 11.38 2.90 -2.14
CA VAL A 250 10.09 2.20 -2.25
C VAL A 250 9.05 3.26 -2.66
N CYS A 251 8.12 2.93 -3.56
CA CYS A 251 6.99 3.80 -3.89
C CYS A 251 5.67 3.06 -3.71
N GLY A 252 4.76 3.66 -2.92
CA GLY A 252 3.36 3.26 -2.73
C GLY A 252 2.40 3.99 -3.69
N PRO A 253 1.08 3.77 -3.56
CA PRO A 253 0.09 4.23 -4.53
C PRO A 253 -0.21 5.73 -4.38
N ALA A 254 -0.38 6.43 -5.50
CA ALA A 254 -0.92 7.79 -5.57
C ALA A 254 -2.10 7.80 -6.53
N ALA A 255 -3.13 8.63 -6.28
CA ALA A 255 -4.38 8.76 -7.03
C ALA A 255 -4.19 9.10 -8.53
N ALA A 256 -5.24 8.86 -9.33
CA ALA A 256 -5.32 8.76 -10.79
C ALA A 256 -4.16 9.40 -11.62
N GLY A 257 -3.46 8.57 -12.41
CA GLY A 257 -2.41 9.02 -13.34
C GLY A 257 -1.41 7.91 -13.73
N TYR A 258 -0.74 8.07 -14.87
CA TYR A 258 0.35 7.20 -15.31
C TYR A 258 1.65 7.64 -14.64
N CYS A 259 2.26 6.81 -13.80
CA CYS A 259 3.48 7.15 -13.07
C CYS A 259 4.71 6.61 -13.80
N CYS A 260 5.71 7.46 -14.00
CA CYS A 260 7.02 7.06 -14.51
C CYS A 260 8.12 7.38 -13.49
N ARG A 261 8.95 6.40 -13.12
CA ARG A 261 10.15 6.61 -12.30
C ARG A 261 11.38 6.67 -13.21
N LEU A 262 12.08 7.80 -13.17
CA LEU A 262 13.34 7.99 -13.89
C LEU A 262 14.53 7.72 -12.96
N LEU A 263 15.44 6.82 -13.34
CA LEU A 263 16.71 6.62 -12.64
C LEU A 263 17.87 7.06 -13.56
N PRO A 264 18.92 7.70 -13.00
CA PRO A 264 20.10 8.03 -13.81
C PRO A 264 20.82 6.75 -14.24
N ARG A 265 21.30 6.73 -15.48
CA ARG A 265 22.29 5.76 -15.94
C ARG A 265 23.63 6.17 -15.32
N LYS A 266 24.20 5.37 -14.41
CA LYS A 266 25.60 5.57 -14.03
C LYS A 266 26.44 5.26 -15.27
N ARG A 267 27.36 6.16 -15.60
CA ARG A 267 28.49 5.84 -16.49
C ARG A 267 29.39 4.85 -15.79
#